data_AF-A0A0K8P188-F1
#
_entry.id   AF-A0A0K8P188-F1
#
_cell.length_a   1.000
_cell.length_b   1.000
_cell.length_c   1.000
_cell.angle_alpha   90.00
_cell.angle_beta   90.00
_cell.angle_gamma   90.00
#
_symmetry.space_group_name_H-M   'P 1'
#
loop_
_entity.id
_entity.type
_entity.pdbx_description
1 polymer ?
#
loop_
_entity_poly.entity_id
_entity_poly.type
_entity_poly.pdbx_seq_one_letter_code
_entity_poly.pdbx_strand_id
1 'polypeptide(L)'
;MDGRWYLPRGATPTTHILKLPLGLIGGMKLDMRHSVENEWLCARILASYGLPVAPCGPLVFEGTKVLAVERFDRAWWTVPQGDQRLLRLPQEDMCQAKGLPPPTKYEADGGPGIDKIFQVLEGSMAREQDRRVFFQAQVLFWMLCATEGHAKYFSLFIRPGGRYQLTPLYDVLSAYPVLGEGPSKVSPHKARLAMAVRTRNAHWKMKDIHRRHWLELGARQGVVTADGRPAEAVVDDLVAKTPAALDQVRAQLPPGFPAEVADSILAGVEHMALRLAA
;
A
#
# COMPACT_ATOMS: atom_id res chain seq x y z
N MET A 1 20.26 -0.60 16.53
CA MET A 1 21.66 -1.07 16.44
C MET A 1 21.83 -2.13 17.51
N ASP A 2 22.31 -3.32 17.17
CA ASP A 2 22.50 -4.44 18.11
C ASP A 2 21.25 -4.79 18.94
N GLY A 3 20.08 -4.85 18.29
CA GLY A 3 18.81 -5.14 18.95
C GLY A 3 18.24 -4.00 19.83
N ARG A 4 18.89 -2.83 19.87
CA ARG A 4 18.49 -1.68 20.70
C ARG A 4 17.98 -0.49 19.89
N TRP A 5 17.07 0.26 20.50
CA TRP A 5 16.49 1.50 19.99
C TRP A 5 17.23 2.72 20.55
N TYR A 6 17.45 3.72 19.70
CA TYR A 6 18.22 4.92 20.03
C TYR A 6 17.54 6.18 19.50
N LEU A 7 17.67 7.28 20.23
CA LEU A 7 17.33 8.61 19.74
C LEU A 7 18.52 9.18 18.96
N PRO A 8 18.39 9.47 17.65
CA PRO A 8 19.50 10.06 16.90
C PRO A 8 19.82 11.46 17.38
N ARG A 9 21.09 11.86 17.28
CA ARG A 9 21.58 13.20 17.59
C ARG A 9 22.12 13.90 16.33
N GLY A 10 21.94 15.22 16.26
CA GLY A 10 22.44 16.04 15.15
C GLY A 10 21.93 15.54 13.79
N ALA A 11 22.84 15.36 12.83
CA ALA A 11 22.51 14.93 11.48
C ALA A 11 22.28 13.42 11.31
N THR A 12 22.38 12.63 12.39
CA THR A 12 22.20 11.17 12.35
C THR A 12 20.80 10.81 11.83
N PRO A 13 20.67 10.05 10.72
CA PRO A 13 19.36 9.67 10.21
C PRO A 13 18.65 8.68 11.14
N THR A 14 17.32 8.77 11.23
CA THR A 14 16.48 7.68 11.75
C THR A 14 16.43 6.51 10.76
N THR A 15 16.24 5.29 11.26
CA THR A 15 16.08 4.07 10.43
C THR A 15 14.64 3.56 10.37
N HIS A 16 13.77 4.00 11.28
CA HIS A 16 12.38 3.55 11.35
C HIS A 16 11.43 4.74 11.51
N ILE A 17 10.20 4.54 11.05
CA ILE A 17 9.04 5.35 11.41
C ILE A 17 8.24 4.54 12.43
N LEU A 18 7.98 5.13 13.60
CA LEU A 18 7.11 4.55 14.61
C LEU A 18 5.72 5.14 14.45
N LYS A 19 4.72 4.29 14.23
CA LYS A 19 3.32 4.71 14.09
C LYS A 19 2.53 4.26 15.30
N LEU A 20 1.86 5.22 15.93
CA LEU A 20 0.97 4.99 17.05
C LEU A 20 -0.39 4.49 16.57
N PRO A 21 -1.14 3.76 17.41
CA PRO A 21 -2.53 3.46 17.14
C PRO A 21 -3.32 4.74 16.88
N LEU A 22 -4.12 4.75 15.83
CA LEU A 22 -4.86 5.94 15.40
C LEU A 22 -5.99 6.31 16.37
N GLY A 23 -6.49 5.36 17.16
CA GLY A 23 -7.59 5.58 18.08
C GLY A 23 -8.89 5.90 17.33
N LEU A 24 -9.60 6.94 17.76
CA LEU A 24 -10.81 7.40 17.06
C LEU A 24 -10.45 8.44 16.01
N ILE A 25 -10.79 8.18 14.75
CA ILE A 25 -10.46 9.09 13.64
C ILE A 25 -11.70 9.71 12.97
N GLY A 26 -11.52 10.96 12.54
CA GLY A 26 -12.51 11.73 11.76
C GLY A 26 -13.78 12.11 12.53
N GLY A 27 -14.66 12.87 11.87
CA GLY A 27 -15.94 13.30 12.46
C GLY A 27 -16.91 12.15 12.78
N MET A 28 -16.73 10.99 12.13
CA MET A 28 -17.52 9.77 12.36
C MET A 28 -17.01 8.94 13.55
N LYS A 29 -15.89 9.32 14.17
CA LYS A 29 -15.25 8.57 15.27
C LYS A 29 -15.05 7.09 14.92
N LEU A 30 -14.48 6.81 13.75
CA LEU A 30 -14.16 5.43 13.35
C LEU A 30 -13.17 4.82 14.34
N ASP A 31 -13.47 3.64 14.87
CA ASP A 31 -12.58 2.95 15.80
C ASP A 31 -11.43 2.28 15.05
N MET A 32 -10.27 2.94 15.07
CA MET A 32 -9.01 2.48 14.50
C MET A 32 -7.96 2.22 15.60
N ARG A 33 -8.41 1.80 16.79
CA ARG A 33 -7.50 1.40 17.88
C ARG A 33 -6.57 0.24 17.51
N HIS A 34 -6.97 -0.60 16.57
CA HIS A 34 -6.17 -1.69 16.03
C HIS A 34 -5.44 -1.33 14.72
N SER A 35 -5.15 -0.06 14.48
CA SER A 35 -4.48 0.37 13.24
C SER A 35 -3.08 -0.22 13.06
N VAL A 36 -2.38 -0.54 14.17
CA VAL A 36 -1.08 -1.22 14.12
C VAL A 36 -1.21 -2.62 13.52
N GLU A 37 -2.17 -3.41 14.01
CA GLU A 37 -2.46 -4.75 13.53
C GLU A 37 -3.02 -4.73 12.10
N ASN A 38 -3.92 -3.79 11.81
CA ASN A 38 -4.50 -3.61 10.48
C ASN A 38 -3.43 -3.32 9.43
N GLU A 39 -2.55 -2.34 9.68
CA GLU A 39 -1.51 -1.97 8.72
C GLU A 39 -0.47 -3.09 8.57
N TRP A 40 -0.06 -3.73 9.66
CA TRP A 40 0.85 -4.87 9.59
C TRP A 40 0.25 -6.02 8.77
N LEU A 41 -1.02 -6.35 8.98
CA LEU A 41 -1.70 -7.41 8.24
C LEU A 41 -1.83 -7.07 6.76
N CYS A 42 -2.22 -5.83 6.42
CA CYS A 42 -2.25 -5.36 5.04
C CYS A 42 -0.87 -5.47 4.38
N ALA A 43 0.21 -5.09 5.08
CA ALA A 43 1.58 -5.22 4.59
C ALA A 43 1.99 -6.69 4.37
N ARG A 44 1.58 -7.62 5.24
CA ARG A 44 1.81 -9.07 5.05
C ARG A 44 1.04 -9.62 3.86
N ILE A 45 -0.21 -9.21 3.67
CA ILE A 45 -1.02 -9.60 2.51
C ILE A 45 -0.35 -9.12 1.23
N LEU A 46 -0.02 -7.83 1.10
CA LEU A 46 0.66 -7.31 -0.10
C LEU A 46 1.99 -8.03 -0.38
N ALA A 47 2.78 -8.32 0.65
CA ALA A 47 4.03 -9.07 0.52
C ALA A 47 3.80 -10.52 0.06
N SER A 48 2.73 -11.19 0.51
CA SER A 48 2.37 -12.55 0.08
C SER A 48 1.95 -12.64 -1.40
N TYR A 49 1.48 -11.52 -1.98
CA TYR A 49 1.29 -11.40 -3.44
C TYR A 49 2.60 -11.12 -4.20
N GLY A 50 3.72 -10.97 -3.50
CA GLY A 50 5.03 -10.68 -4.07
C GLY A 50 5.29 -9.20 -4.37
N LEU A 51 4.47 -8.28 -3.83
CA LEU A 51 4.71 -6.85 -4.00
C LEU A 51 5.83 -6.35 -3.07
N PRO A 52 6.65 -5.37 -3.51
CA PRO A 52 7.63 -4.74 -2.64
C PRO A 52 6.90 -3.87 -1.61
N VAL A 53 7.05 -4.20 -0.32
CA VAL A 53 6.42 -3.49 0.79
C VAL A 53 7.50 -3.13 1.81
N ALA A 54 7.42 -1.95 2.41
CA ALA A 54 8.29 -1.55 3.49
C ALA A 54 8.22 -2.58 4.64
N PRO A 55 9.35 -3.15 5.10
CA PRO A 55 9.35 -4.06 6.23
C PRO A 55 8.74 -3.39 7.46
N CYS A 56 7.84 -4.09 8.14
CA CYS A 56 7.22 -3.56 9.35
C CYS A 56 6.89 -4.67 10.34
N GLY A 57 6.84 -4.30 11.63
CA GLY A 57 6.48 -5.20 12.71
C GLY A 57 5.93 -4.45 13.92
N PRO A 58 4.96 -5.04 14.64
CA PRO A 58 4.48 -4.47 15.89
C PRO A 58 5.58 -4.55 16.96
N LEU A 59 5.71 -3.49 17.75
CA LEU A 59 6.58 -3.42 18.93
C LEU A 59 5.80 -2.86 20.11
N VAL A 60 6.35 -3.03 21.31
CA VAL A 60 5.81 -2.45 22.53
C VAL A 60 6.93 -1.71 23.26
N PHE A 61 6.72 -0.43 23.52
CA PHE A 61 7.58 0.42 24.35
C PHE A 61 6.82 0.82 25.60
N GLU A 62 7.24 0.37 26.79
CA GLU A 62 6.64 0.77 28.08
C GLU A 62 5.11 0.65 28.09
N GLY A 63 4.58 -0.45 27.53
CA GLY A 63 3.13 -0.70 27.41
C GLY A 63 2.44 -0.03 26.22
N THR A 64 3.12 0.86 25.49
CA THR A 64 2.61 1.49 24.27
C THR A 64 2.95 0.64 23.04
N LYS A 65 1.91 0.13 22.38
CA LYS A 65 2.04 -0.58 21.10
C LYS A 65 2.32 0.39 19.97
N VAL A 66 3.25 0.06 19.08
CA VAL A 66 3.56 0.82 17.86
C VAL A 66 3.78 -0.11 16.68
N LEU A 67 3.56 0.40 15.46
CA LEU A 67 4.11 -0.22 14.27
C LEU A 67 5.47 0.40 13.98
N ALA A 68 6.54 -0.39 13.98
CA ALA A 68 7.83 0.03 13.47
C ALA A 68 7.93 -0.31 11.99
N VAL A 69 8.03 0.72 11.15
CA VAL A 69 8.23 0.57 9.70
C VAL A 69 9.66 0.94 9.36
N GLU A 70 10.41 0.01 8.77
CA GLU A 70 11.77 0.25 8.31
C GLU A 70 11.75 1.25 7.15
N ARG A 71 12.59 2.26 7.26
CA ARG A 71 12.68 3.34 6.26
C ARG A 71 13.46 2.87 5.05
N PHE A 72 12.77 2.70 3.93
CA PHE A 72 13.38 2.39 2.64
C PHE A 72 14.10 3.58 1.99
N ASP A 73 13.97 4.80 2.53
CA ASP A 73 14.79 5.97 2.18
C ASP A 73 16.11 6.04 2.98
N ARG A 74 16.56 4.90 3.52
CA ARG A 74 17.81 4.73 4.26
C ARG A 74 18.56 3.52 3.73
N ALA A 75 19.88 3.60 3.72
CA ALA A 75 20.74 2.46 3.39
C ALA A 75 22.02 2.50 4.19
N TRP A 76 22.44 1.34 4.70
CA TRP A 76 23.79 1.18 5.23
C TRP A 76 24.78 1.03 4.09
N TRP A 77 25.88 1.77 4.14
CA TRP A 77 26.97 1.69 3.20
C TRP A 77 28.27 1.44 3.95
N THR A 78 29.02 0.44 3.52
CA THR A 78 30.37 0.17 4.03
C THR A 78 31.35 1.03 3.27
N VAL A 79 32.00 1.99 3.94
CA VAL A 79 33.08 2.77 3.30
C VAL A 79 34.26 1.83 2.98
N PRO A 80 35.14 2.18 2.03
CA PRO A 80 36.31 1.36 1.72
C PRO A 80 37.21 1.04 2.93
N GLN A 81 37.22 1.90 3.96
CA GLN A 81 37.96 1.66 5.20
C GLN A 81 37.27 0.68 6.18
N GLY A 82 36.05 0.21 5.89
CA GLY A 82 35.32 -0.78 6.70
C GLY A 82 34.19 -0.21 7.57
N ASP A 83 34.15 1.10 7.84
CA ASP A 83 33.10 1.69 8.67
C ASP A 83 31.72 1.65 8.00
N GLN A 84 30.67 1.43 8.79
CA GLN A 84 29.29 1.55 8.32
C GLN A 84 28.80 2.99 8.42
N ARG A 85 28.24 3.52 7.33
CA ARG A 85 27.54 4.81 7.30
C ARG A 85 26.09 4.63 6.92
N LEU A 86 25.21 5.26 7.67
CA LEU A 86 23.79 5.32 7.34
C LEU A 86 23.54 6.50 6.39
N LEU A 87 23.18 6.19 5.14
CA LEU A 87 22.89 7.16 4.09
C LEU A 87 21.40 7.47 4.02
N ARG A 88 21.05 8.69 3.59
CA ARG A 88 19.69 9.05 3.16
C ARG A 88 19.59 8.85 1.65
N LEU A 89 18.54 8.18 1.19
CA LEU A 89 18.25 8.02 -0.22
C LEU A 89 17.22 9.09 -0.63
N PRO A 90 17.49 9.90 -1.67
CA PRO A 90 16.52 10.86 -2.19
C PRO A 90 15.20 10.18 -2.62
N GLN A 91 14.09 10.74 -2.16
CA GLN A 91 12.74 10.25 -2.42
C GLN A 91 11.75 11.42 -2.48
N GLU A 92 10.72 11.27 -3.30
CA GLU A 92 9.56 12.17 -3.32
C GLU A 92 8.26 11.39 -3.58
N ASP A 93 7.12 11.92 -3.12
CA ASP A 93 5.80 11.32 -3.37
C ASP A 93 5.16 11.79 -4.70
N MET A 94 4.07 11.15 -5.13
CA MET A 94 3.42 11.50 -6.41
C MET A 94 2.79 12.90 -6.44
N CYS A 95 2.49 13.53 -5.30
CA CYS A 95 2.09 14.93 -5.29
C CYS A 95 3.29 15.81 -5.64
N GLN A 96 4.44 15.56 -5.00
CA GLN A 96 5.68 16.28 -5.26
C GLN A 96 6.17 16.10 -6.70
N ALA A 97 6.17 14.87 -7.22
CA ALA A 97 6.55 14.57 -8.60
C ALA A 97 5.66 15.28 -9.65
N LYS A 98 4.44 15.70 -9.25
CA LYS A 98 3.51 16.47 -10.08
C LYS A 98 3.44 17.96 -9.72
N GLY A 99 4.26 18.43 -8.77
CA GLY A 99 4.26 19.82 -8.31
C GLY A 99 2.97 20.24 -7.60
N LEU A 100 2.28 19.30 -6.93
CA LEU A 100 0.98 19.51 -6.29
C LEU A 100 1.12 19.69 -4.77
N PRO A 101 0.33 20.58 -4.15
CA PRO A 101 0.38 20.81 -2.71
C PRO A 101 -0.26 19.63 -1.93
N PRO A 102 0.13 19.41 -0.65
CA PRO A 102 -0.38 18.28 0.13
C PRO A 102 -1.91 18.12 0.26
N PRO A 103 -2.73 19.20 0.33
CA PRO A 103 -4.18 19.06 0.43
C PRO A 103 -4.85 18.40 -0.77
N THR A 104 -4.24 18.45 -1.96
CA THR A 104 -4.80 17.88 -3.19
C THR A 104 -4.36 16.42 -3.41
N LYS A 105 -4.07 15.69 -2.32
CA LYS A 105 -3.59 14.29 -2.42
C LYS A 105 -4.63 13.31 -2.97
N TYR A 106 -5.93 13.57 -2.78
CA TYR A 106 -7.00 12.75 -3.33
C TYR A 106 -7.32 13.15 -4.77
N GLU A 107 -7.62 12.19 -5.63
CA GLU A 107 -7.98 12.49 -7.02
C GLU A 107 -9.25 13.33 -7.11
N ALA A 108 -10.22 13.10 -6.21
CA ALA A 108 -11.44 13.90 -6.13
C ALA A 108 -11.17 15.40 -5.85
N ASP A 109 -10.04 15.72 -5.22
CA ASP A 109 -9.63 17.08 -4.88
C ASP A 109 -8.58 17.63 -5.88
N GLY A 110 -8.47 17.01 -7.06
CA GLY A 110 -7.55 17.44 -8.13
C GLY A 110 -6.19 16.74 -8.14
N GLY A 111 -5.96 15.81 -7.23
CA GLY A 111 -4.74 15.01 -7.15
C GLY A 111 -4.47 14.11 -8.35
N PRO A 112 -3.28 13.49 -8.41
CA PRO A 112 -2.98 12.52 -9.44
C PRO A 112 -3.69 11.20 -9.16
N GLY A 113 -4.62 10.83 -10.04
CA GLY A 113 -5.24 9.51 -10.09
C GLY A 113 -4.39 8.49 -10.86
N ILE A 114 -4.94 7.30 -11.05
CA ILE A 114 -4.27 6.14 -11.67
C ILE A 114 -3.58 6.51 -13.00
N ASP A 115 -4.28 7.17 -13.92
CA ASP A 115 -3.74 7.49 -15.26
C ASP A 115 -2.56 8.47 -15.20
N LYS A 116 -2.62 9.47 -14.31
CA LYS A 116 -1.54 10.44 -14.12
C LYS A 116 -0.30 9.77 -13.49
N ILE A 117 -0.50 8.77 -12.64
CA ILE A 117 0.62 8.00 -12.06
C ILE A 117 1.22 7.09 -13.13
N PHE A 118 0.42 6.40 -13.96
CA PHE A 118 0.96 5.66 -15.11
C PHE A 118 1.78 6.54 -16.06
N GLN A 119 1.38 7.79 -16.30
CA GLN A 119 2.18 8.74 -17.08
C GLN A 119 3.54 9.03 -16.46
N VAL A 120 3.62 9.15 -15.13
CA VAL A 120 4.90 9.32 -14.41
C VAL A 120 5.75 8.07 -14.52
N LEU A 121 5.15 6.89 -14.29
CA LEU A 121 5.87 5.61 -14.33
C LEU A 121 6.40 5.25 -15.72
N GLU A 122 5.99 5.98 -16.76
CA GLU A 122 6.51 5.80 -18.11
C GLU A 122 7.97 6.22 -18.28
N GLY A 123 8.45 7.15 -17.45
CA GLY A 123 9.87 7.50 -17.40
C GLY A 123 10.67 6.74 -16.34
N SER A 124 10.07 5.75 -15.67
CA SER A 124 10.81 4.94 -14.69
C SER A 124 11.92 4.13 -15.34
N MET A 125 13.07 4.03 -14.67
CA MET A 125 14.16 3.12 -15.09
C MET A 125 13.79 1.64 -14.97
N ALA A 126 12.70 1.32 -14.26
CA ALA A 126 12.12 -0.02 -14.12
C ALA A 126 10.67 -0.07 -14.66
N ARG A 127 10.37 0.72 -15.70
CA ARG A 127 9.05 0.97 -16.30
C ARG A 127 8.08 -0.22 -16.19
N GLU A 128 8.40 -1.35 -16.80
CA GLU A 128 7.48 -2.51 -16.85
C GLU A 128 7.19 -3.08 -15.46
N GLN A 129 8.20 -3.18 -14.59
CA GLN A 129 8.03 -3.65 -13.22
C GLN A 129 7.20 -2.67 -12.39
N ASP A 130 7.49 -1.37 -12.47
CA ASP A 130 6.82 -0.36 -11.65
C ASP A 130 5.35 -0.19 -12.06
N ARG A 131 5.05 -0.21 -13.36
CA ARG A 131 3.69 -0.18 -13.89
C ARG A 131 2.90 -1.40 -13.44
N ARG A 132 3.50 -2.59 -13.49
CA ARG A 132 2.89 -3.83 -13.01
C ARG A 132 2.65 -3.80 -11.50
N VAL A 133 3.64 -3.40 -10.70
CA VAL A 133 3.49 -3.28 -9.23
C VAL A 133 2.40 -2.29 -8.88
N PHE A 134 2.37 -1.12 -9.54
CA PHE A 134 1.33 -0.13 -9.31
C PHE A 134 -0.06 -0.67 -9.67
N PHE A 135 -0.21 -1.33 -10.82
CA PHE A 135 -1.47 -1.96 -11.22
C PHE A 135 -1.94 -3.00 -10.20
N GLN A 136 -1.06 -3.93 -9.82
CA GLN A 136 -1.37 -4.96 -8.83
C GLN A 136 -1.71 -4.35 -7.47
N ALA A 137 -1.01 -3.29 -7.05
CA ALA A 137 -1.33 -2.56 -5.82
C ALA A 137 -2.73 -1.96 -5.86
N GLN A 138 -3.15 -1.36 -6.98
CA GLN A 138 -4.51 -0.81 -7.11
C GLN A 138 -5.60 -1.89 -7.04
N VAL A 139 -5.38 -3.05 -7.69
CA VAL A 139 -6.30 -4.20 -7.59
C VAL A 139 -6.37 -4.70 -6.15
N LEU A 140 -5.22 -4.84 -5.49
CA LEU A 140 -5.17 -5.29 -4.10
C LEU A 140 -5.74 -4.27 -3.12
N PHE A 141 -5.61 -2.96 -3.37
CA PHE A 141 -6.24 -1.92 -2.56
C PHE A 141 -7.76 -2.02 -2.63
N TRP A 142 -8.31 -2.37 -3.80
CA TRP A 142 -9.72 -2.68 -3.96
C TRP A 142 -10.12 -3.96 -3.23
N MET A 143 -9.32 -5.03 -3.32
CA MET A 143 -9.56 -6.28 -2.59
C MET A 143 -9.45 -6.11 -1.07
N LEU A 144 -8.60 -5.21 -0.59
CA LEU A 144 -8.42 -4.86 0.82
C LEU A 144 -9.43 -3.82 1.33
N CYS A 145 -10.30 -3.28 0.46
CA CYS A 145 -11.13 -2.13 0.78
C CYS A 145 -10.31 -0.96 1.39
N ALA A 146 -9.13 -0.67 0.83
CA ALA A 146 -8.24 0.41 1.24
C ALA A 146 -8.72 1.76 0.67
N THR A 147 -9.45 2.53 1.48
CA THR A 147 -10.12 3.77 1.03
C THR A 147 -9.18 4.98 0.94
N GLU A 148 -8.00 4.90 1.58
CA GLU A 148 -7.05 6.02 1.72
C GLU A 148 -5.86 5.95 0.75
N GLY A 149 -5.85 5.01 -0.20
CA GLY A 149 -4.77 4.78 -1.18
C GLY A 149 -4.55 5.92 -2.19
N HIS A 150 -4.29 7.13 -1.70
CA HIS A 150 -4.17 8.38 -2.45
C HIS A 150 -2.73 8.60 -2.93
N ALA A 151 -2.50 9.69 -3.69
CA ALA A 151 -1.24 9.95 -4.38
C ALA A 151 0.01 9.86 -3.47
N LYS A 152 -0.07 10.36 -2.24
CA LYS A 152 1.07 10.37 -1.30
C LYS A 152 1.47 8.98 -0.75
N TYR A 153 0.72 7.92 -1.05
CA TYR A 153 1.08 6.53 -0.67
C TYR A 153 2.01 5.87 -1.69
N PHE A 154 2.28 6.55 -2.80
CA PHE A 154 3.23 6.13 -3.81
C PHE A 154 4.36 7.15 -3.87
N SER A 155 5.60 6.66 -3.81
CA SER A 155 6.79 7.47 -3.89
C SER A 155 7.75 6.94 -4.96
N LEU A 156 8.67 7.81 -5.36
CA LEU A 156 9.76 7.51 -6.28
C LEU A 156 11.10 7.66 -5.56
N PHE A 157 12.01 6.71 -5.77
CA PHE A 157 13.42 6.97 -5.51
C PHE A 157 13.98 7.86 -6.60
N ILE A 158 14.69 8.92 -6.23
CA ILE A 158 15.46 9.73 -7.17
C ILE A 158 16.90 9.18 -7.24
N ARG A 159 17.28 8.75 -8.44
CA ARG A 159 18.55 8.09 -8.74
C ARG A 159 19.51 9.02 -9.48
N PRO A 160 20.82 8.71 -9.54
CA PRO A 160 21.79 9.54 -10.24
C PRO A 160 21.39 9.80 -11.69
N GLY A 161 21.58 11.06 -12.12
CA GLY A 161 21.21 11.53 -13.46
C GLY A 161 19.73 11.85 -13.64
N GLY A 162 18.97 12.04 -12.56
CA GLY A 162 17.53 12.37 -12.63
C GLY A 162 16.64 11.17 -12.99
N ARG A 163 17.20 9.96 -13.03
CA ARG A 163 16.43 8.72 -13.19
C ARG A 163 15.61 8.47 -11.94
N TYR A 164 14.52 7.72 -12.06
CA TYR A 164 13.69 7.35 -10.91
C TYR A 164 13.04 5.99 -11.10
N GLN A 165 12.57 5.42 -10.00
CA GLN A 165 11.78 4.19 -9.95
C GLN A 165 10.87 4.22 -8.73
N LEU A 166 9.80 3.42 -8.75
CA LEU A 166 8.84 3.28 -7.66
C LEU A 166 9.53 2.75 -6.39
N THR A 167 9.15 3.29 -5.23
CA THR A 167 9.56 2.76 -3.92
C THR A 167 8.72 1.55 -3.54
N PRO A 168 9.09 0.79 -2.48
CA PRO A 168 8.16 -0.13 -1.83
C PRO A 168 6.85 0.57 -1.43
N LEU A 169 5.77 -0.21 -1.32
CA LEU A 169 4.48 0.22 -0.82
C LEU A 169 4.51 0.40 0.71
N TYR A 170 3.69 1.32 1.22
CA TYR A 170 3.59 1.67 2.64
C TYR A 170 2.22 2.30 2.94
N ASP A 171 1.89 2.49 4.22
CA ASP A 171 0.68 3.19 4.71
C ASP A 171 -0.66 2.52 4.32
N VAL A 172 -0.70 1.21 4.07
CA VAL A 172 -1.93 0.56 3.62
C VAL A 172 -2.76 0.09 4.80
N LEU A 173 -3.98 0.62 4.92
CA LEU A 173 -4.99 0.24 5.91
C LEU A 173 -6.27 -0.22 5.21
N SER A 174 -6.85 -1.30 5.72
CA SER A 174 -8.15 -1.81 5.28
C SER A 174 -9.29 -1.16 6.06
N ALA A 175 -10.38 -0.83 5.38
CA ALA A 175 -11.62 -0.39 6.03
C ALA A 175 -12.50 -1.56 6.51
N TYR A 176 -12.18 -2.83 6.24
CA TYR A 176 -13.03 -3.97 6.62
C TYR A 176 -13.39 -4.04 8.10
N PRO A 177 -12.47 -3.82 9.07
CA PRO A 177 -12.82 -3.86 10.50
C PRO A 177 -13.86 -2.81 10.91
N VAL A 178 -13.95 -1.72 10.15
CA VAL A 178 -14.88 -0.62 10.39
C VAL A 178 -16.00 -0.56 9.35
N LEU A 179 -16.12 -1.56 8.47
CA LEU A 179 -17.18 -1.62 7.47
C LEU A 179 -18.49 -2.04 8.13
N GLY A 180 -19.61 -1.41 7.73
CA GLY A 180 -20.94 -1.73 8.25
C GLY A 180 -21.86 -0.52 8.26
N GLU A 181 -23.07 -0.73 8.77
CA GLU A 181 -24.05 0.35 8.95
C GLU A 181 -23.98 0.86 10.40
N GLY A 182 -23.92 2.19 10.58
CA GLY A 182 -23.88 2.82 11.90
C GLY A 182 -23.04 4.10 11.97
N PRO A 183 -23.14 4.85 13.09
CA PRO A 183 -22.51 6.17 13.24
C PRO A 183 -20.98 6.16 13.25
N SER A 184 -20.36 5.02 13.56
CA SER A 184 -18.90 4.83 13.59
C SER A 184 -18.43 3.70 12.67
N LYS A 185 -19.15 3.52 11.56
CA LYS A 185 -18.84 2.53 10.52
C LYS A 185 -18.81 3.19 9.15
N VAL A 186 -18.06 2.59 8.23
CA VAL A 186 -18.05 2.94 6.82
C VAL A 186 -19.10 2.10 6.12
N SER A 187 -20.15 2.73 5.60
CA SER A 187 -21.18 2.00 4.85
C SER A 187 -20.56 1.31 3.61
N PRO A 188 -20.82 0.01 3.38
CA PRO A 188 -20.39 -0.70 2.18
C PRO A 188 -20.83 -0.02 0.87
N HIS A 189 -21.94 0.72 0.89
CA HIS A 189 -22.45 1.45 -0.27
C HIS A 189 -21.72 2.77 -0.55
N LYS A 190 -20.95 3.27 0.43
CA LYS A 190 -20.19 4.53 0.35
C LYS A 190 -18.69 4.31 0.27
N ALA A 191 -18.19 3.14 0.69
CA ALA A 191 -16.78 2.77 0.58
C ALA A 191 -16.28 2.92 -0.86
N ARG A 192 -15.20 3.70 -1.04
CA ARG A 192 -14.65 4.06 -2.34
C ARG A 192 -13.12 4.09 -2.30
N LEU A 193 -12.50 3.82 -3.44
CA LEU A 193 -11.06 4.06 -3.63
C LEU A 193 -10.76 5.56 -3.63
N ALA A 194 -9.53 5.91 -3.23
CA ALA A 194 -9.02 7.28 -3.33
C ALA A 194 -8.69 7.71 -4.77
N MET A 195 -8.50 6.74 -5.68
CA MET A 195 -8.33 6.95 -7.10
C MET A 195 -9.36 6.12 -7.89
N ALA A 196 -9.98 6.73 -8.89
CA ALA A 196 -10.99 6.06 -9.70
C ALA A 196 -10.37 5.08 -10.69
N VAL A 197 -11.00 3.92 -10.84
CA VAL A 197 -10.79 3.02 -11.97
C VAL A 197 -11.56 3.58 -13.16
N ARG A 198 -10.86 4.16 -14.13
CA ARG A 198 -11.47 4.84 -15.29
C ARG A 198 -11.53 3.91 -16.49
N THR A 199 -12.75 3.63 -16.94
CA THR A 199 -13.07 2.96 -18.22
C THR A 199 -13.73 4.01 -19.13
N ARG A 200 -14.85 3.69 -19.79
CA ARG A 200 -15.79 4.69 -20.30
C ARG A 200 -16.25 5.68 -19.21
N ASN A 201 -16.45 5.19 -17.98
CA ASN A 201 -16.85 5.99 -16.82
C ASN A 201 -15.84 5.84 -15.68
N ALA A 202 -15.86 6.78 -14.74
CA ALA A 202 -15.06 6.69 -13.52
C ALA A 202 -15.79 5.86 -12.45
N HIS A 203 -15.14 4.79 -11.98
CA HIS A 203 -15.65 3.92 -10.93
C HIS A 203 -14.88 4.13 -9.64
N TRP A 204 -15.57 4.56 -8.59
CA TRP A 204 -14.98 4.86 -7.28
C TRP A 204 -15.38 3.84 -6.23
N LYS A 205 -16.65 3.46 -6.19
CA LYS A 205 -17.24 2.66 -5.12
C LYS A 205 -16.79 1.21 -5.24
N MET A 206 -16.38 0.61 -4.13
CA MET A 206 -15.85 -0.77 -4.10
C MET A 206 -16.83 -1.78 -4.72
N LYS A 207 -18.13 -1.58 -4.48
CA LYS A 207 -19.19 -2.45 -5.01
C LYS A 207 -19.39 -2.33 -6.53
N ASP A 208 -19.10 -1.17 -7.13
CA ASP A 208 -19.37 -0.88 -8.55
C ASP A 208 -18.16 -1.20 -9.44
N ILE A 209 -17.01 -1.56 -8.84
CA ILE A 209 -15.81 -2.01 -9.56
C ILE A 209 -15.89 -3.53 -9.75
N HIS A 210 -15.55 -3.99 -10.96
CA HIS A 210 -15.64 -5.40 -11.40
C HIS A 210 -14.40 -5.80 -12.21
N ARG A 211 -14.18 -7.10 -12.41
CA ARG A 211 -13.08 -7.67 -13.22
C ARG A 211 -12.87 -6.93 -14.55
N ARG A 212 -13.95 -6.73 -15.32
CA ARG A 212 -13.90 -6.03 -16.61
C ARG A 212 -13.26 -4.63 -16.55
N HIS A 213 -13.44 -3.90 -15.44
CA HIS A 213 -12.88 -2.55 -15.29
C HIS A 213 -11.35 -2.61 -15.10
N TRP A 214 -10.86 -3.63 -14.39
CA TRP A 214 -9.43 -3.88 -14.24
C TRP A 214 -8.78 -4.36 -15.54
N LEU A 215 -9.45 -5.24 -16.28
CA LEU A 215 -8.97 -5.69 -17.59
C LEU A 215 -8.87 -4.54 -18.59
N GLU A 216 -9.92 -3.72 -18.71
CA GLU A 216 -9.91 -2.57 -19.61
C GLU A 216 -8.82 -1.57 -19.22
N LEU A 217 -8.69 -1.25 -17.93
CA LEU A 217 -7.62 -0.36 -17.44
C LEU A 217 -6.23 -0.94 -17.74
N GLY A 218 -6.00 -2.21 -17.41
CA GLY A 218 -4.72 -2.87 -17.60
C GLY A 218 -4.33 -2.96 -19.08
N ALA A 219 -5.27 -3.31 -19.95
CA ALA A 219 -5.05 -3.33 -21.40
C ALA A 219 -4.78 -1.92 -21.95
N ARG A 220 -5.55 -0.90 -21.55
CA ARG A 220 -5.32 0.50 -21.96
C ARG A 220 -3.95 1.00 -21.53
N GLN A 221 -3.52 0.60 -20.34
CA GLN A 221 -2.21 0.95 -19.80
C GLN A 221 -1.12 -0.06 -20.21
N GLY A 222 -1.36 -0.97 -21.15
CA GLY A 222 -0.33 -1.91 -21.64
C GLY A 222 0.37 -2.70 -20.52
N VAL A 223 -0.33 -3.01 -19.43
CA VAL A 223 0.24 -3.75 -18.30
C VAL A 223 0.45 -5.19 -18.72
N VAL A 224 1.67 -5.70 -18.50
CA VAL A 224 2.04 -7.08 -18.81
C VAL A 224 2.67 -7.76 -17.60
N THR A 225 2.60 -9.09 -17.58
CA THR A 225 3.35 -9.92 -16.64
C THR A 225 4.86 -9.81 -16.90
N ALA A 226 5.69 -10.37 -16.02
CA ALA A 226 7.15 -10.36 -16.20
C ALA A 226 7.61 -11.09 -17.47
N ASP A 227 6.84 -12.10 -17.90
CA ASP A 227 7.02 -12.87 -19.12
C ASP A 227 6.25 -12.32 -20.34
N GLY A 228 5.63 -11.14 -20.22
CA GLY A 228 5.01 -10.44 -21.35
C GLY A 228 3.57 -10.86 -21.71
N ARG A 229 2.91 -11.67 -20.86
CA ARG A 229 1.48 -11.99 -21.01
C ARG A 229 0.61 -10.75 -20.73
N PRO A 230 -0.59 -10.64 -21.32
CA PRO A 230 -1.45 -9.45 -21.20
C PRO A 230 -1.96 -9.23 -19.77
N ALA A 231 -2.55 -8.06 -19.52
CA ALA A 231 -3.10 -7.66 -18.21
C ALA A 231 -4.09 -8.67 -17.62
N GLU A 232 -4.80 -9.43 -18.45
CA GLU A 232 -5.66 -10.53 -17.99
C GLU A 232 -4.89 -11.57 -17.18
N ALA A 233 -3.72 -11.99 -17.66
CA ALA A 233 -2.86 -12.91 -16.92
C ALA A 233 -2.38 -12.32 -15.59
N VAL A 234 -2.16 -11.00 -15.50
CA VAL A 234 -1.81 -10.35 -14.23
C VAL A 234 -2.96 -10.44 -13.22
N VAL A 235 -4.19 -10.24 -13.68
CA VAL A 235 -5.41 -10.34 -12.84
C VAL A 235 -5.65 -11.80 -12.43
N ASP A 236 -5.55 -12.73 -13.37
CA ASP A 236 -5.76 -14.16 -13.11
C ASP A 236 -4.69 -14.71 -12.15
N ASP A 237 -3.43 -14.25 -12.28
CA ASP A 237 -2.36 -14.60 -11.35
C ASP A 237 -2.66 -14.11 -9.91
N LEU A 238 -3.32 -12.94 -9.73
CA LEU A 238 -3.75 -12.46 -8.41
C LEU A 238 -4.85 -13.36 -7.84
N VAL A 239 -5.86 -13.70 -8.64
CA VAL A 239 -6.94 -14.61 -8.23
C VAL A 239 -6.36 -15.96 -7.80
N ALA A 240 -5.54 -16.57 -8.67
CA ALA A 240 -4.96 -17.89 -8.43
C ALA A 240 -4.04 -17.94 -7.20
N LYS A 241 -3.32 -16.84 -6.91
CA LYS A 241 -2.46 -16.74 -5.72
C LYS A 241 -3.22 -16.53 -4.42
N THR A 242 -4.48 -16.08 -4.46
CA THR A 242 -5.20 -15.64 -3.26
C THR A 242 -5.27 -16.70 -2.16
N PRO A 243 -5.64 -17.97 -2.42
CA PRO A 243 -5.72 -18.98 -1.35
C PRO A 243 -4.38 -19.17 -0.62
N ALA A 244 -3.30 -19.38 -1.37
CA ALA A 244 -1.96 -19.59 -0.82
C ALA A 244 -1.44 -18.34 -0.08
N ALA A 245 -1.72 -17.14 -0.60
CA ALA A 245 -1.37 -15.88 0.04
C ALA A 245 -2.07 -15.73 1.41
N LEU A 246 -3.37 -16.04 1.49
CA LEU A 246 -4.12 -15.96 2.74
C LEU A 246 -3.66 -17.03 3.75
N ASP A 247 -3.38 -18.26 3.31
CA ASP A 247 -2.84 -19.32 4.18
C ASP A 247 -1.47 -18.94 4.76
N GLN A 248 -0.59 -18.39 3.92
CA GLN A 248 0.71 -17.89 4.34
C GLN A 248 0.58 -16.78 5.40
N VAL A 249 -0.37 -15.86 5.22
CA VAL A 249 -0.60 -14.77 6.18
C VAL A 249 -1.22 -15.28 7.49
N ARG A 250 -2.17 -16.22 7.42
CA ARG A 250 -2.76 -16.86 8.60
C ARG A 250 -1.69 -17.54 9.46
N ALA A 251 -0.74 -18.22 8.84
CA ALA A 251 0.39 -18.87 9.53
C ALA A 251 1.36 -17.88 10.20
N GLN A 252 1.35 -16.61 9.80
CA GLN A 252 2.22 -15.56 10.38
C GLN A 252 1.55 -14.78 11.52
N LEU A 253 0.25 -14.97 11.76
CA LEU A 253 -0.45 -14.23 12.81
C LEU A 253 0.16 -14.54 14.18
N PRO A 254 0.61 -13.52 14.95
CA PRO A 254 1.16 -13.76 16.27
C PRO A 254 0.06 -14.21 17.25
N PRO A 255 0.43 -14.94 18.32
CA PRO A 255 -0.51 -15.26 19.40
C PRO A 255 -1.18 -14.00 19.95
N GLY A 256 -2.50 -14.04 20.11
CA GLY A 256 -3.28 -12.90 20.63
C GLY A 256 -3.55 -11.78 19.62
N PHE A 257 -3.31 -12.01 18.31
CA PHE A 257 -3.73 -11.08 17.27
C PHE A 257 -5.26 -10.88 17.30
N PRO A 258 -5.80 -9.65 17.15
CA PRO A 258 -7.23 -9.39 17.19
C PRO A 258 -7.98 -10.14 16.08
N ALA A 259 -8.76 -11.15 16.45
CA ALA A 259 -9.50 -12.00 15.51
C ALA A 259 -10.44 -11.18 14.62
N GLU A 260 -11.14 -10.19 15.17
CA GLU A 260 -12.02 -9.30 14.40
C GLU A 260 -11.29 -8.60 13.23
N VAL A 261 -10.04 -8.17 13.44
CA VAL A 261 -9.24 -7.52 12.39
C VAL A 261 -8.77 -8.54 11.36
N ALA A 262 -8.25 -9.69 11.80
CA ALA A 262 -7.80 -10.74 10.90
C ALA A 262 -8.93 -11.29 10.05
N ASP A 263 -10.02 -11.72 10.68
CA ASP A 263 -11.12 -12.39 10.02
C ASP A 263 -11.85 -11.45 9.05
N SER A 264 -12.10 -10.20 9.44
CA SER A 264 -12.76 -9.23 8.55
C SER A 264 -11.93 -8.90 7.32
N ILE A 265 -10.61 -8.71 7.47
CA ILE A 265 -9.72 -8.38 6.34
C ILE A 265 -9.53 -9.59 5.44
N LEU A 266 -9.23 -10.77 6.00
CA LEU A 266 -8.95 -11.97 5.21
C LEU A 266 -10.21 -12.45 4.47
N ALA A 267 -11.37 -12.48 5.13
CA ALA A 267 -12.64 -12.83 4.47
C ALA A 267 -13.03 -11.79 3.40
N GLY A 268 -12.73 -10.51 3.65
CA GLY A 268 -12.92 -9.44 2.67
C GLY A 268 -12.10 -9.67 1.40
N VAL A 269 -10.80 -9.95 1.54
CA VAL A 269 -9.89 -10.24 0.42
C VAL A 269 -10.34 -11.48 -0.35
N GLU A 270 -10.70 -12.56 0.36
CA GLU A 270 -11.22 -13.79 -0.24
C GLU A 270 -12.49 -13.55 -1.06
N HIS A 271 -13.46 -12.83 -0.48
CA HIS A 271 -14.69 -12.46 -1.19
C HIS A 271 -14.41 -11.63 -2.45
N MET A 272 -13.49 -10.67 -2.36
CA MET A 272 -13.14 -9.83 -3.51
C MET A 272 -12.36 -10.58 -4.58
N ALA A 273 -11.57 -11.61 -4.21
CA ALA A 273 -10.95 -12.50 -5.17
C ALA A 273 -11.98 -13.31 -5.97
N LEU A 274 -13.03 -13.83 -5.31
CA LEU A 274 -14.14 -14.49 -6.01
C LEU A 274 -14.85 -13.54 -6.98
N ARG A 275 -15.05 -12.28 -6.59
CA ARG A 275 -15.59 -11.25 -7.49
C ARG A 275 -14.65 -10.86 -8.63
N LEU A 276 -13.34 -10.99 -8.42
CA LEU A 276 -12.33 -10.73 -9.45
C LEU A 276 -12.21 -11.90 -10.44
N ALA A 277 -12.56 -13.11 -10.01
CA ALA A 277 -12.59 -14.32 -10.84
C ALA A 277 -13.82 -14.39 -11.77
N ALA A 278 -14.95 -13.80 -11.33
CA ALA A 278 -16.21 -13.75 -12.07
C ALA A 278 -16.21 -12.67 -13.18
#